data_AF-A0A7S2AWT0-F1
#
_entry.id   AF-A0A7S2AWT0-F1
#
_cell.length_a   1.000
_cell.length_b   1.000
_cell.length_c   1.000
_cell.angle_alpha   90.00
_cell.angle_beta   90.00
_cell.angle_gamma   90.00
#
_symmetry.space_group_name_H-M   'P 1'
#
loop_
_entity.id
_entity.type
_entity.pdbx_description
1 polymer ?
#
loop_
_entity_poly.entity_id
_entity_poly.type
_entity_poly.pdbx_seq_one_letter_code
_entity_poly.pdbx_strand_id
1 'polypeptide(L)'
;WSGFFSDNHHHHAENNNNTTRSIGEASDDVEAVDLVLKAMRSHEKNAYVQEEACGALSILCRNHADNQTRISEAGGVELVLLAMRAHETSAHVQEHACGALWNLCHNNHAANKTRIGEANGVAVVLSAMRAHATCTGVQEQACAALQNLCANHEA
;
A
#
# COMPACT_ATOMS: atom_id res chain seq x y z
N TRP A 1 60.61 32.62 -3.24
CA TRP A 1 60.34 34.07 -3.11
C TRP A 1 60.07 34.56 -4.52
N SER A 2 58.89 34.98 -4.95
CA SER A 2 57.67 35.58 -4.37
C SER A 2 56.47 35.09 -5.21
N GLY A 3 55.29 34.69 -4.72
CA GLY A 3 54.50 35.26 -3.64
C GLY A 3 53.45 36.21 -4.22
N PHE A 4 52.31 35.71 -4.73
CA PHE A 4 51.09 36.49 -4.90
C PHE A 4 49.85 35.58 -4.83
N PHE A 5 49.01 35.88 -3.83
CA PHE A 5 47.67 35.38 -3.60
C PHE A 5 46.71 35.88 -4.70
N SER A 6 45.73 35.06 -5.07
CA SER A 6 44.33 35.50 -5.13
C SER A 6 43.42 34.28 -5.15
N ASP A 7 42.50 34.27 -4.20
CA ASP A 7 41.40 33.33 -4.00
C ASP A 7 40.49 33.21 -5.22
N ASN A 8 39.82 32.06 -5.36
CA ASN A 8 38.38 31.88 -5.05
C ASN A 8 37.77 30.70 -5.86
N HIS A 9 36.70 30.13 -5.30
CA HIS A 9 35.66 29.26 -5.90
C HIS A 9 35.96 27.75 -5.92
N HIS A 10 35.16 26.85 -5.33
CA HIS A 10 33.84 26.88 -4.71
C HIS A 10 33.81 25.79 -3.64
N HIS A 11 33.46 26.12 -2.39
CA HIS A 11 33.00 25.11 -1.43
C HIS A 11 31.65 24.59 -1.95
N HIS A 12 31.61 23.32 -2.35
CA HIS A 12 30.37 22.58 -2.55
C HIS A 12 29.66 22.48 -1.19
N ALA A 13 28.69 23.38 -0.98
CA ALA A 13 27.71 23.23 0.07
C ALA A 13 26.81 22.03 -0.28
N GLU A 14 27.14 20.86 0.26
CA GLU A 14 26.30 19.68 0.18
C GLU A 14 25.02 19.90 1.01
N ASN A 15 23.92 20.14 0.28
CA ASN A 15 22.58 19.61 0.49
C ASN A 15 22.17 19.25 1.93
N ASN A 16 21.76 20.25 2.72
CA ASN A 16 21.04 20.05 4.00
C ASN A 16 19.50 20.18 3.81
N ASN A 17 19.02 20.10 2.57
CA ASN A 17 17.65 20.45 2.20
C ASN A 17 16.82 19.18 1.94
N ASN A 18 17.48 18.06 1.58
CA ASN A 18 16.83 16.76 1.42
C ASN A 18 16.48 16.10 2.77
N THR A 19 17.30 16.28 3.80
CA THR A 19 17.12 15.59 5.09
C THR A 19 15.91 16.14 5.85
N THR A 20 15.70 17.46 5.84
CA THR A 20 14.55 18.08 6.54
C THR A 20 13.24 17.86 5.80
N ARG A 21 13.26 17.77 4.47
CA ARG A 21 12.08 17.49 3.62
C ARG A 21 11.62 16.03 3.78
N SER A 22 12.57 15.10 3.86
CA SER A 22 12.30 13.67 4.06
C SER A 22 11.69 13.35 5.43
N ILE A 23 12.04 14.09 6.49
CA ILE A 23 11.47 13.87 7.83
C ILE A 23 10.01 14.33 7.90
N GLY A 24 9.66 15.44 7.24
CA GLY A 24 8.28 15.95 7.19
C GLY A 24 7.35 15.09 6.33
N GLU A 25 7.78 14.68 5.14
CA GLU A 25 7.00 13.77 4.28
C GLU A 25 6.77 12.40 4.97
N ALA A 26 7.78 11.89 5.69
CA ALA A 26 7.63 10.65 6.45
C ALA A 26 6.67 10.78 7.64
N SER A 27 6.58 11.93 8.33
CA SER A 27 5.64 12.12 9.44
C SER A 27 4.20 12.21 8.96
N ASP A 28 3.97 12.88 7.83
CA ASP A 28 2.64 13.06 7.27
C ASP A 28 2.09 11.72 6.77
N ASP A 29 2.94 10.87 6.18
CA ASP A 29 2.58 9.52 5.76
C ASP A 29 2.28 8.57 6.94
N VAL A 30 2.97 8.72 8.09
CA VAL A 30 2.64 7.96 9.31
C VAL A 30 1.22 8.29 9.75
N GLU A 31 0.92 9.58 9.90
CA GLU A 31 -0.39 10.03 10.38
C GLU A 31 -1.51 9.66 9.40
N ALA A 32 -1.24 9.76 8.09
CA ALA A 32 -2.18 9.36 7.05
C ALA A 32 -2.54 7.87 7.12
N VAL A 33 -1.53 6.98 7.21
CA VAL A 33 -1.76 5.53 7.31
C VAL A 33 -2.59 5.21 8.56
N ASP A 34 -2.22 5.75 9.73
CA ASP A 34 -2.92 5.47 10.97
C ASP A 34 -4.37 5.95 10.95
N LEU A 35 -4.61 7.14 10.37
CA LEU A 35 -5.96 7.69 10.22
C LEU A 35 -6.84 6.81 9.33
N VAL A 36 -6.31 6.35 8.19
CA VAL A 36 -7.04 5.47 7.27
C VAL A 36 -7.38 4.14 7.95
N LEU A 37 -6.42 3.51 8.63
CA LEU A 37 -6.68 2.25 9.33
C LEU A 37 -7.67 2.42 10.49
N LYS A 38 -7.64 3.56 11.19
CA LYS A 38 -8.63 3.89 12.22
C LYS A 38 -10.02 4.10 11.61
N ALA A 39 -10.12 4.74 10.46
CA ALA A 39 -11.38 4.92 9.74
C ALA A 39 -11.97 3.57 9.33
N MET A 40 -11.15 2.65 8.79
CA MET A 40 -11.60 1.30 8.45
C MET A 40 -12.18 0.55 9.66
N ARG A 41 -11.50 0.62 10.82
CA ARG A 41 -11.98 -0.02 12.06
C ARG A 41 -13.28 0.61 12.57
N SER A 42 -13.36 1.94 12.57
CA SER A 42 -14.50 2.67 13.16
C SER A 42 -15.76 2.57 12.30
N HIS A 43 -15.59 2.34 11.00
CA HIS A 43 -16.67 2.31 10.02
C HIS A 43 -16.69 1.00 9.23
N GLU A 44 -16.45 -0.13 9.90
CA GLU A 44 -16.39 -1.46 9.28
C GLU A 44 -17.64 -1.79 8.43
N LYS A 45 -18.81 -1.29 8.83
CA LYS A 45 -20.11 -1.56 8.17
C LYS A 45 -20.48 -0.57 7.08
N ASN A 46 -19.69 0.48 6.87
CA ASN A 46 -19.96 1.49 5.85
C ASN A 46 -19.15 1.19 4.59
N ALA A 47 -19.81 0.68 3.55
CA ALA A 47 -19.17 0.31 2.29
C ALA A 47 -18.40 1.47 1.65
N TYR A 48 -18.96 2.68 1.68
CA TYR A 48 -18.31 3.86 1.10
C TYR A 48 -17.00 4.20 1.83
N VAL A 49 -16.99 4.15 3.16
CA VAL A 49 -15.76 4.40 3.93
C VAL A 49 -14.72 3.31 3.67
N GLN A 50 -15.14 2.04 3.55
CA GLN A 50 -14.20 0.95 3.24
C GLN A 50 -13.62 1.07 1.83
N GLU A 51 -14.43 1.48 0.85
CA GLU A 51 -13.99 1.74 -0.53
C GLU A 51 -12.91 2.83 -0.56
N GLU A 52 -13.22 4.01 -0.01
CA GLU A 52 -12.30 5.15 0.01
C GLU A 52 -11.03 4.83 0.81
N ALA A 53 -11.15 4.11 1.92
CA ALA A 53 -10.01 3.70 2.73
C ALA A 53 -9.09 2.72 1.97
N CYS A 54 -9.66 1.71 1.29
CA CYS A 54 -8.88 0.80 0.44
C CYS A 54 -8.20 1.56 -0.71
N GLY A 55 -8.90 2.51 -1.33
CA GLY A 55 -8.33 3.38 -2.36
C GLY A 55 -7.16 4.21 -1.83
N ALA A 56 -7.32 4.84 -0.66
CA ALA A 56 -6.27 5.61 0.00
C ALA A 56 -5.04 4.74 0.34
N LEU A 57 -5.24 3.54 0.92
CA LEU A 57 -4.14 2.62 1.21
C LEU A 57 -3.39 2.22 -0.07
N SER A 58 -4.11 1.95 -1.16
CA SER A 58 -3.54 1.61 -2.46
C SER A 58 -2.61 2.71 -3.01
N ILE A 59 -2.98 3.98 -2.80
CA ILE A 59 -2.15 5.14 -3.19
C ILE A 59 -0.94 5.27 -2.26
N LEU A 60 -1.16 5.22 -0.94
CA LEU A 60 -0.12 5.40 0.08
C LEU A 60 1.00 4.35 -0.01
N CYS A 61 0.69 3.13 -0.44
CA CYS A 61 1.67 2.05 -0.56
C CYS A 61 2.26 1.88 -1.98
N ARG A 62 1.74 2.59 -2.98
CA ARG A 62 2.20 2.48 -4.37
C ARG A 62 3.66 2.91 -4.48
N ASN A 63 4.54 1.96 -4.80
CA ASN A 63 5.99 2.18 -4.90
C ASN A 63 6.64 2.75 -3.63
N HIS A 64 6.06 2.51 -2.44
CA HIS A 64 6.55 3.03 -1.17
C HIS A 64 6.75 1.91 -0.15
N ALA A 65 7.96 1.33 -0.11
CA ALA A 65 8.27 0.16 0.73
C ALA A 65 8.02 0.40 2.23
N ASP A 66 8.37 1.57 2.76
CA ASP A 66 8.17 1.86 4.19
C ASP A 66 6.68 1.91 4.56
N ASN A 67 5.84 2.49 3.70
CA ASN A 67 4.38 2.51 3.90
C ASN A 67 3.78 1.12 3.71
N GLN A 68 4.29 0.31 2.76
CA GLN A 68 3.88 -1.10 2.62
C GLN A 68 4.16 -1.90 3.91
N THR A 69 5.33 -1.71 4.52
CA THR A 69 5.68 -2.33 5.80
C THR A 69 4.83 -1.79 6.93
N ARG A 70 4.69 -0.47 7.04
CA ARG A 70 3.91 0.18 8.12
C ARG A 70 2.45 -0.25 8.11
N ILE A 71 1.82 -0.28 6.93
CA ILE A 71 0.43 -0.72 6.78
C ILE A 71 0.29 -2.18 7.24
N SER A 72 1.23 -3.07 6.87
CA SER A 72 1.14 -4.48 7.25
C SER A 72 1.43 -4.71 8.73
N GLU A 73 2.40 -4.02 9.32
CA GLU A 73 2.69 -4.05 10.76
C GLU A 73 1.52 -3.53 11.59
N ALA A 74 0.80 -2.51 11.09
CA ALA A 74 -0.40 -1.97 11.72
C ALA A 74 -1.67 -2.80 11.50
N GLY A 75 -1.56 -3.98 10.86
CA GLY A 75 -2.69 -4.90 10.62
C GLY A 75 -3.61 -4.49 9.46
N GLY A 76 -3.11 -3.67 8.54
CA GLY A 76 -3.88 -3.18 7.39
C GLY A 76 -4.25 -4.27 6.38
N VAL A 77 -3.42 -5.31 6.23
CA VAL A 77 -3.75 -6.47 5.38
C VAL A 77 -5.04 -7.14 5.85
N GLU A 78 -5.13 -7.40 7.15
CA GLU A 78 -6.27 -8.04 7.77
C GLU A 78 -7.52 -7.16 7.67
N LEU A 79 -7.37 -5.84 7.79
CA LEU A 79 -8.47 -4.89 7.62
C LEU A 79 -8.99 -4.85 6.18
N VAL A 80 -8.11 -4.85 5.18
CA VAL A 80 -8.51 -4.92 3.76
C VAL A 80 -9.25 -6.21 3.48
N LEU A 81 -8.75 -7.36 3.95
CA LEU A 81 -9.43 -8.64 3.78
C LEU A 81 -10.77 -8.72 4.53
N LEU A 82 -10.86 -8.09 5.71
CA LEU A 82 -12.12 -7.99 6.45
C LEU A 82 -13.14 -7.13 5.70
N ALA A 83 -12.71 -6.00 5.13
CA ALA A 83 -13.56 -5.13 4.31
C ALA A 83 -14.11 -5.89 3.09
N MET A 84 -13.28 -6.67 2.40
CA MET A 84 -13.72 -7.51 1.29
C MET A 84 -14.79 -8.52 1.70
N ARG A 85 -14.63 -9.17 2.86
CA ARG A 85 -15.62 -10.13 3.38
C ARG A 85 -16.91 -9.45 3.82
N ALA A 86 -16.81 -8.30 4.50
CA ALA A 86 -17.97 -7.57 5.00
C ALA A 86 -18.82 -6.95 3.88
N HIS A 87 -18.19 -6.60 2.76
CA HIS A 87 -18.83 -5.92 1.62
C HIS A 87 -18.69 -6.74 0.34
N GLU A 88 -18.91 -8.04 0.42
CA GLU A 88 -18.75 -8.98 -0.71
C GLU A 88 -19.59 -8.60 -1.94
N THR A 89 -20.74 -7.95 -1.74
CA THR A 89 -21.64 -7.53 -2.82
C THR A 89 -21.28 -6.17 -3.43
N SER A 90 -20.35 -5.42 -2.84
CA SER A 90 -19.93 -4.11 -3.36
C SER A 90 -18.76 -4.24 -4.31
N ALA A 91 -19.02 -4.13 -5.61
CA ALA A 91 -17.98 -4.20 -6.64
C ALA A 91 -16.86 -3.17 -6.41
N HIS A 92 -17.22 -1.94 -5.99
CA HIS A 92 -16.24 -0.88 -5.75
C HIS A 92 -15.30 -1.18 -4.58
N VAL A 93 -15.83 -1.74 -3.48
CA VAL A 93 -14.98 -2.18 -2.35
C VAL A 93 -14.05 -3.30 -2.79
N GLN A 94 -14.56 -4.28 -3.55
CA GLN A 94 -13.73 -5.39 -4.04
C GLN A 94 -12.62 -4.90 -4.97
N GLU A 95 -12.91 -3.99 -5.89
CA GLU A 95 -11.94 -3.44 -6.83
C GLU A 95 -10.81 -2.70 -6.10
N HIS A 96 -11.16 -1.75 -5.23
CA HIS A 96 -10.16 -0.97 -4.49
C HIS A 96 -9.37 -1.83 -3.51
N ALA A 97 -10.01 -2.80 -2.84
CA ALA A 97 -9.34 -3.71 -1.94
C ALA A 97 -8.35 -4.63 -2.69
N CYS A 98 -8.74 -5.18 -3.83
CA CYS A 98 -7.83 -5.95 -4.69
C CYS A 98 -6.64 -5.09 -5.14
N GLY A 99 -6.88 -3.83 -5.53
CA GLY A 99 -5.82 -2.89 -5.88
C GLY A 99 -4.88 -2.58 -4.72
N ALA A 100 -5.42 -2.43 -3.50
CA ALA A 100 -4.61 -2.24 -2.29
C ALA A 100 -3.73 -3.47 -2.01
N LEU A 101 -4.28 -4.69 -2.09
CA LEU A 101 -3.50 -5.92 -1.92
C LEU A 101 -2.40 -6.06 -2.98
N TRP A 102 -2.70 -5.71 -4.23
CA TRP A 102 -1.71 -5.71 -5.31
C TRP A 102 -0.53 -4.78 -5.01
N ASN A 103 -0.82 -3.53 -4.60
CA ASN A 103 0.21 -2.54 -4.28
C ASN A 103 0.97 -2.86 -2.99
N LEU A 104 0.32 -3.47 -1.99
CA LEU A 104 0.98 -3.94 -0.77
C LEU A 104 2.01 -5.05 -1.02
N CYS A 105 1.84 -5.84 -2.08
CA CYS A 105 2.77 -6.88 -2.51
C CYS A 105 3.72 -6.46 -3.64
N HIS A 106 3.61 -5.22 -4.12
CA HIS A 106 4.40 -4.72 -5.24
C HIS A 106 5.90 -4.68 -4.90
N ASN A 107 6.76 -4.73 -5.92
CA ASN A 107 8.23 -4.79 -5.76
C ASN A 107 8.74 -5.95 -4.89
N ASN A 108 8.09 -7.11 -4.97
CA ASN A 108 8.51 -8.34 -4.27
C ASN A 108 8.59 -8.21 -2.74
N HIS A 109 7.66 -7.47 -2.13
CA HIS A 109 7.56 -7.35 -0.68
C HIS A 109 7.15 -8.69 -0.01
N ALA A 110 8.12 -9.58 0.21
CA ALA A 110 7.91 -10.97 0.58
C ALA A 110 7.08 -11.13 1.87
N ALA A 111 7.35 -10.31 2.89
CA ALA A 111 6.61 -10.36 4.16
C ALA A 111 5.09 -10.11 3.99
N ASN A 112 4.71 -9.22 3.06
CA ASN A 112 3.31 -8.90 2.81
C ASN A 112 2.64 -10.03 2.01
N LYS A 113 3.35 -10.63 1.06
CA LYS A 113 2.88 -11.82 0.32
C LYS A 113 2.58 -12.98 1.28
N THR A 114 3.53 -13.29 2.17
CA THR A 114 3.35 -14.34 3.20
C THR A 114 2.15 -14.03 4.08
N ARG A 115 2.06 -12.80 4.61
CA ARG A 115 0.96 -12.39 5.48
C ARG A 115 -0.41 -12.50 4.81
N ILE A 116 -0.51 -12.09 3.54
CA ILE A 116 -1.75 -12.23 2.76
C ILE A 116 -2.08 -13.71 2.54
N GLY A 117 -1.08 -14.56 2.27
CA GLY A 117 -1.25 -16.01 2.18
C GLY A 117 -1.80 -16.62 3.48
N GLU A 118 -1.15 -16.33 4.61
CA GLU A 118 -1.53 -16.79 5.95
C GLU A 118 -2.93 -16.32 6.37
N ALA A 119 -3.35 -15.13 5.93
CA ALA A 119 -4.69 -14.59 6.19
C ALA A 119 -5.80 -15.15 5.27
N ASN A 120 -5.49 -16.20 4.49
CA ASN A 120 -6.36 -16.78 3.46
C ASN A 120 -6.76 -15.76 2.36
N GLY A 121 -5.88 -14.81 2.05
CA GLY A 121 -6.17 -13.72 1.11
C GLY A 121 -6.44 -14.21 -0.31
N VAL A 122 -5.73 -15.24 -0.79
CA VAL A 122 -5.95 -15.83 -2.13
C VAL A 122 -7.40 -16.30 -2.28
N ALA A 123 -7.95 -16.98 -1.27
CA ALA A 123 -9.32 -17.46 -1.30
C ALA A 123 -10.33 -16.31 -1.31
N VAL A 124 -10.06 -15.21 -0.57
CA VAL A 124 -10.90 -14.01 -0.55
C VAL A 124 -10.91 -13.33 -1.93
N VAL A 125 -9.74 -13.15 -2.56
CA VAL A 125 -9.63 -12.56 -3.90
C VAL A 125 -10.37 -13.41 -4.93
N LEU A 126 -10.23 -14.74 -4.89
CA LEU A 126 -10.98 -15.64 -5.78
C LEU A 126 -12.49 -15.58 -5.55
N SER A 127 -12.94 -15.41 -4.31
CA SER A 127 -14.36 -15.21 -3.99
C SER A 127 -14.89 -13.90 -4.60
N ALA A 128 -14.12 -12.81 -4.49
CA ALA A 128 -14.44 -11.53 -5.11
C ALA A 128 -14.56 -11.63 -6.64
N MET A 129 -13.63 -12.34 -7.29
CA MET A 129 -13.69 -12.59 -8.74
C MET A 129 -14.94 -13.38 -9.13
N ARG A 130 -15.35 -14.36 -8.33
CA ARG A 130 -16.57 -15.16 -8.61
C ARG A 130 -17.84 -14.35 -8.42
N ALA A 131 -17.92 -13.58 -7.34
CA ALA A 131 -19.06 -12.72 -7.03
C ALA A 131 -19.24 -11.61 -8.08
N HIS A 132 -18.14 -11.11 -8.65
CA HIS A 132 -18.12 -10.00 -9.60
C HIS A 132 -17.52 -10.40 -10.96
N ALA A 133 -17.95 -11.56 -11.48
CA ALA A 133 -17.39 -12.16 -12.70
C ALA A 133 -17.47 -11.26 -13.94
N THR A 134 -18.46 -10.36 -14.00
CA THR A 134 -18.68 -9.43 -15.12
C THR A 134 -18.13 -8.03 -14.86
N CYS A 135 -17.61 -7.75 -13.66
CA CYS A 135 -17.04 -6.45 -13.32
C CYS A 135 -15.55 -6.40 -13.72
N THR A 136 -15.25 -5.71 -14.81
CA THR A 136 -13.89 -5.64 -15.37
C THR A 136 -12.88 -5.09 -14.37
N GLY A 137 -13.23 -4.05 -13.61
CA GLY A 137 -12.34 -3.45 -12.61
C GLY A 137 -11.93 -4.45 -11.53
N VAL A 138 -12.90 -5.18 -10.96
CA VAL A 138 -12.61 -6.23 -9.97
C VAL A 138 -11.73 -7.33 -10.57
N GLN A 139 -12.04 -7.81 -11.80
CA GLN A 139 -11.24 -8.87 -12.43
C GLN A 139 -9.80 -8.43 -12.71
N GLU A 140 -9.59 -7.20 -13.18
CA GLU A 140 -8.26 -6.67 -13.48
C GLU A 140 -7.41 -6.56 -12.21
N GLN A 141 -7.94 -5.88 -11.19
CA GLN A 141 -7.22 -5.70 -9.92
C GLN A 141 -6.97 -7.03 -9.21
N ALA A 142 -7.94 -7.95 -9.23
CA ALA A 142 -7.79 -9.27 -8.63
C ALA A 142 -6.74 -10.12 -9.35
N CYS A 143 -6.72 -10.11 -10.70
CA CYS A 143 -5.69 -10.81 -11.47
C CYS A 143 -4.29 -10.25 -11.16
N ALA A 144 -4.15 -8.92 -11.08
CA ALA A 144 -2.89 -8.27 -10.74
C ALA A 144 -2.41 -8.65 -9.31
N ALA A 145 -3.32 -8.67 -8.35
CA ALA A 145 -3.03 -9.12 -6.99
C ALA A 145 -2.57 -10.59 -6.96
N LEU A 146 -3.30 -11.49 -7.63
CA LEU A 146 -2.97 -12.91 -7.68
C LEU A 146 -1.63 -13.18 -8.39
N GLN A 147 -1.32 -12.46 -9.47
CA GLN A 147 -0.02 -12.56 -10.15
C GLN A 147 1.14 -12.29 -9.18
N ASN A 148 1.02 -11.23 -8.38
CA ASN A 148 2.05 -10.88 -7.41
C ASN A 148 2.16 -11.89 -6.25
N LEU A 149 1.03 -12.43 -5.80
CA LEU A 149 0.98 -13.42 -4.72
C LEU A 149 1.55 -14.79 -5.16
N CYS A 150 1.28 -15.23 -6.39
CA CYS A 150 1.75 -16.50 -6.91
C CYS A 150 3.24 -16.49 -7.32
N ALA A 151 3.82 -15.33 -7.61
CA ALA A 151 5.20 -15.23 -8.10
C ALA A 151 6.29 -15.74 -7.12
N ASN A 152 5.95 -16.00 -5.85
CA ASN A 152 6.92 -16.46 -4.84
C ASN A 152 6.49 -17.74 -4.09
N HIS A 153 5.53 -18.52 -4.60
CA HIS A 153 5.24 -19.83 -4.02
C HIS A 153 6.33 -20.83 -4.45
N GLU A 154 7.52 -20.74 -3.85
CA GLU A 154 8.40 -21.92 -3.78
C GLU A 154 7.75 -22.91 -2.80
N ALA A 155 7.75 -24.17 -3.20
CA ALA A 155 7.03 -25.29 -2.58
C ALA A 155 7.55 -25.67 -1.19
#